data_AF-A0A931RQ70-F1
#
_entry.id   AF-A0A931RQ70-F1
#
_cell.length_a   1.000
_cell.length_b   1.000
_cell.length_c   1.000
_cell.angle_alpha   90.00
_cell.angle_beta   90.00
_cell.angle_gamma   90.00
#
_symmetry.space_group_name_H-M   'P 1'
#
loop_
_entity.id
_entity.type
_entity.pdbx_description
1 polymer ?
#
loop_
_entity_poly.entity_id
_entity_poly.type
_entity_poly.pdbx_seq_one_letter_code
_entity_poly.pdbx_strand_id
1 'polypeptide(L)' 'MAQKYKERGFIELIVIVILLVVIVSLLGVSLTSLVSNKTLKENFALLWQGVVWLWQHYIASLWSLFRSYIIIPIWNRF' A
#
# COMPACT_ATOMS: atom_id res chain seq x y z
N MET A 1 -30.86 14.14 5.57
CA MET A 1 -30.84 12.72 5.16
C MET A 1 -29.39 12.26 5.09
N ALA A 2 -29.08 11.23 5.89
CA ALA A 2 -27.98 10.25 5.79
C ALA A 2 -26.51 10.73 5.66
N GLN A 3 -25.87 10.92 6.82
CA GLN A 3 -24.42 10.80 7.02
C GLN A 3 -23.92 9.34 6.88
N LYS A 4 -23.99 8.72 5.68
CA LYS A 4 -23.72 7.27 5.52
C LYS A 4 -22.43 6.91 4.76
N TYR A 5 -21.53 7.86 4.54
CA TYR A 5 -20.28 7.64 3.77
C TYR A 5 -19.00 7.66 4.60
N LYS A 6 -19.05 8.08 5.87
CA LYS A 6 -17.84 8.24 6.70
C LYS A 6 -17.31 6.92 7.28
N GLU A 7 -18.18 5.93 7.48
CA GLU A 7 -17.79 4.68 8.17
C GLU A 7 -17.22 3.60 7.24
N ARG A 8 -17.54 3.66 5.94
CA ARG A 8 -17.04 2.67 4.96
C ARG A 8 -15.53 2.81 4.71
N GLY A 9 -15.04 4.04 4.62
CA GLY A 9 -13.62 4.31 4.35
C GLY A 9 -12.67 3.92 5.49
N PHE A 10 -13.14 3.93 6.74
CA PHE A 10 -12.30 3.55 7.89
C PHE A 10 -12.05 2.04 7.94
N ILE A 11 -13.10 1.24 7.69
CA ILE A 11 -12.98 -0.23 7.65
C ILE A 11 -12.12 -0.66 6.45
N GLU A 12 -12.31 -0.03 5.29
CA GLU A 12 -11.51 -0.30 4.09
C GLU A 12 -10.02 0.00 4.33
N LEU A 13 -9.70 1.08 5.04
CA LEU A 13 -8.32 1.39 5.46
C LEU A 13 -7.74 0.28 6.36
N ILE A 14 -8.50 -0.20 7.34
CA ILE A 14 -8.06 -1.30 8.23
C ILE A 14 -7.77 -2.57 7.41
N VAL A 15 -8.66 -2.92 6.49
CA VAL A 15 -8.48 -4.10 5.62
C VAL A 15 -7.23 -3.95 4.76
N ILE A 16 -6.97 -2.76 4.19
CA ILE A 16 -5.75 -2.47 3.42
C ILE A 16 -4.50 -2.62 4.29
N VAL A 17 -4.51 -2.09 5.52
CA VAL A 17 -3.36 -2.20 6.44
C VAL A 17 -3.09 -3.66 6.81
N ILE A 18 -4.13 -4.44 7.08
CA ILE A 18 -4.01 -5.88 7.36
C ILE A 18 -3.43 -6.62 6.15
N LEU A 19 -3.94 -6.34 4.94
CA LEU A 19 -3.43 -6.94 3.71
C LEU A 19 -1.95 -6.60 3.47
N LEU A 20 -1.55 -5.35 3.70
CA LEU A 20 -0.14 -4.94 3.60
C LEU A 20 0.74 -5.72 4.58
N VAL A 21 0.30 -5.88 5.83
CA VAL A 21 1.03 -6.68 6.84
C VAL A 21 1.18 -8.14 6.39
N VAL A 22 0.12 -8.73 5.82
CA VAL A 22 0.15 -10.10 5.28
C VAL A 22 1.12 -10.20 4.10
N ILE A 23 1.07 -9.28 3.14
CA ILE A 23 1.96 -9.27 1.98
C ILE A 23 3.42 -9.16 2.42
N VAL A 24 3.75 -8.25 3.32
CA VAL A 24 5.13 -8.10 3.86
C VAL A 24 5.58 -9.38 4.57
N SER A 25 4.67 -10.03 5.30
CA SER A 25 4.95 -11.31 5.96
C SER A 25 5.20 -12.44 4.96
N LEU A 26 4.46 -12.47 3.84
CA LEU A 26 4.63 -13.44 2.75
C LEU A 26 5.93 -13.24 1.97
N LEU A 27 6.46 -12.02 1.94
CA LEU A 27 7.79 -11.72 1.39
C LEU A 27 8.94 -12.21 2.29
N GLY A 28 8.63 -12.94 3.37
CA GLY A 28 9.62 -13.50 4.30
C GLY A 28 10.19 -12.48 5.28
N VAL A 29 9.65 -11.26 5.30
CA VAL A 29 10.13 -10.18 6.16
C VAL A 29 9.34 -10.18 7.47
N SER A 30 10.01 -10.54 8.56
CA SER A 30 9.45 -10.46 9.90
C SER A 30 9.40 -8.99 10.35
N LEU A 31 8.18 -8.46 10.53
CA LEU A 31 7.97 -7.11 11.07
C LEU A 31 8.63 -6.94 12.45
N THR A 32 8.63 -8.00 13.26
CA THR A 32 9.27 -8.02 14.58
C THR A 32 10.80 -7.93 14.47
N SER A 33 11.41 -8.57 13.48
CA SER A 33 12.87 -8.50 13.28
C SER A 33 13.31 -7.17 12.67
N LEU A 34 12.46 -6.52 11.86
CA LEU A 34 12.68 -5.15 11.38
C LEU A 34 12.69 -4.11 12.51
N VAL A 35 11.88 -4.31 13.55
CA VAL A 35 11.78 -3.35 14.67
C VAL A 35 12.83 -3.64 15.74
N SER A 36 13.20 -4.91 15.95
CA SER A 36 14.13 -5.30 17.02
C SER A 36 15.61 -5.26 16.61
N ASN A 37 15.94 -5.39 15.32
CA ASN A 37 17.33 -5.50 14.87
C ASN A 37 17.76 -4.28 14.05
N LYS A 38 18.68 -3.47 14.61
CA LYS A 38 19.17 -2.22 14.00
C LYS A 38 19.71 -2.41 12.57
N THR A 39 20.46 -3.48 12.33
CA THR A 39 21.07 -3.76 11.02
C THR A 39 20.01 -4.11 9.97
N LEU A 40 18.99 -4.90 10.34
CA LEU A 40 17.90 -5.21 9.41
C LEU A 40 17.05 -3.97 9.11
N LYS A 41 16.83 -3.12 10.12
CA LYS A 41 16.13 -1.85 9.97
C LYS A 41 16.80 -0.93 8.96
N GLU A 42 18.12 -0.77 9.04
CA GLU A 42 18.87 0.11 8.13
C GLU A 42 18.88 -0.42 6.69
N ASN A 43 19.09 -1.73 6.50
CA ASN A 43 19.02 -2.34 5.17
C ASN A 43 17.62 -2.25 4.55
N PHE A 44 16.57 -2.47 5.36
CA PHE A 44 15.20 -2.32 4.89
C PHE A 44 14.84 -0.87 4.58
N ALA A 45 15.37 0.10 5.33
CA ALA A 45 15.19 1.52 5.04
C ALA A 45 15.80 1.90 3.68
N LEU A 46 16.98 1.37 3.34
CA LEU A 46 17.61 1.57 2.03
C LEU A 46 16.79 0.93 0.90
N LEU A 47 16.34 -0.32 1.09
CA LEU A 47 15.46 -0.99 0.14
C LEU A 47 14.14 -0.22 -0.04
N TRP A 48 13.54 0.23 1.06
CA TRP A 48 12.31 1.02 1.03
C TRP A 48 12.51 2.36 0.33
N GLN A 49 13.63 3.04 0.53
CA GLN A 49 13.95 4.26 -0.22
C GLN A 49 14.05 4.00 -1.73
N GLY A 50 14.68 2.89 -2.14
CA GLY A 50 14.73 2.48 -3.54
C GLY A 50 13.34 2.15 -4.11
N VAL A 51 12.52 1.43 -3.36
CA VAL A 51 11.13 1.13 -3.73
C VAL A 51 10.30 2.41 -3.84
N VAL A 52 10.44 3.35 -2.91
CA VAL A 52 9.73 4.64 -2.94
C VAL A 52 10.18 5.47 -4.15
N TRP A 53 11.47 5.51 -4.44
CA TRP A 53 12.00 6.21 -5.62
C TRP A 53 11.44 5.60 -6.92
N LEU A 54 11.50 4.28 -7.05
CA LEU A 54 10.94 3.56 -8.20
C LEU A 54 9.42 3.77 -8.32
N TRP A 55 8.72 3.76 -7.18
CA TRP A 55 7.28 4.00 -7.12
C TRP A 55 6.95 5.41 -7.59
N GLN A 56 7.60 6.44 -7.06
CA GLN A 56 7.31 7.83 -7.44
C GLN A 56 7.68 8.13 -8.89
N HIS A 57 8.75 7.54 -9.41
CA HIS A 57 9.26 7.87 -10.73
C HIS A 57 8.61 7.07 -11.87
N TYR A 58 8.27 5.80 -11.62
CA TYR A 58 7.76 4.90 -12.68
C TYR A 58 6.33 4.44 -12.39
N ILE A 59 6.10 3.88 -11.19
CA ILE A 59 4.82 3.20 -10.93
C ILE A 59 3.69 4.20 -10.71
N ALA A 60 3.94 5.36 -10.10
CA ALA A 60 2.91 6.38 -9.83
C ALA A 60 2.34 6.96 -11.13
N SER A 61 3.20 7.19 -12.13
CA SER A 61 2.78 7.67 -13.46
C SER A 61 1.91 6.62 -14.15
N LEU A 62 2.39 5.38 -14.24
CA LEU A 62 1.63 4.27 -14.82
C LEU A 62 0.33 3.97 -14.05
N TRP A 63 0.35 4.10 -12.73
CA TRP A 63 -0.79 3.90 -11.85
C TRP A 63 -1.88 4.93 -12.10
N SER A 64 -1.50 6.20 -12.35
CA SER A 64 -2.48 7.25 -12.67
C SER A 64 -3.21 6.98 -14.00
N LEU A 65 -2.49 6.46 -15.00
CA LEU A 65 -3.06 6.04 -16.28
C LEU A 65 -3.94 4.79 -16.12
N PHE A 66 -3.46 3.77 -15.38
CA PHE A 66 -4.22 2.56 -15.13
C PHE A 66 -5.51 2.84 -14.34
N ARG A 67 -5.43 3.68 -13.31
CA ARG A 67 -6.59 4.09 -12.52
C ARG A 67 -7.64 4.77 -13.39
N SER A 68 -7.22 5.71 -14.23
CA SER A 68 -8.16 6.46 -15.08
C SER A 68 -8.79 5.63 -16.19
N TYR A 69 -8.03 4.73 -16.81
CA TYR A 69 -8.50 4.00 -17.99
C TYR A 69 -9.19 2.66 -17.67
N ILE A 70 -8.84 2.03 -16.54
CA ILE A 70 -9.36 0.70 -16.17
C ILE A 70 -10.26 0.80 -14.94
N ILE A 71 -9.75 1.34 -13.82
CA ILE A 71 -10.45 1.26 -12.53
C ILE A 71 -11.68 2.17 -12.49
N ILE A 72 -11.53 3.44 -12.84
CA ILE A 72 -12.63 4.42 -12.84
C ILE A 72 -13.83 3.92 -13.68
N PRO A 73 -13.68 3.52 -14.96
CA PRO A 73 -14.81 3.08 -15.75
C PRO A 73 -15.43 1.75 -15.28
N ILE A 74 -14.67 0.86 -14.64
CA ILE A 74 -15.24 -0.36 -14.04
C ILE A 74 -16.07 0.00 -12.82
N TRP A 75 -15.56 0.89 -11.96
CA TRP A 75 -16.23 1.26 -10.72
C TRP A 75 -17.47 2.13 -10.97
N ASN A 76 -17.46 2.96 -12.02
CA ASN A 76 -18.62 3.77 -12.39
C ASN A 76 -19.80 2.95 -12.93
N ARG A 77 -19.59 1.65 -13.21
CA ARG A 77 -20.63 0.72 -13.67
C ARG A 77 -21.32 -0.06 -12.55
N PHE A 78 -20.83 0.04 -11.32
CA PHE A 78 -21.41 -0.56 -10.12
C PHE A 78 -21.88 0.51 -9.15
#